data_AF-A0A967SS33-F1
#
_entry.id   AF-A0A967SS33-F1
#
_cell.length_a   1.000
_cell.length_b   1.000
_cell.length_c   1.000
_cell.angle_alpha   90.00
_cell.angle_beta   90.00
_cell.angle_gamma   90.00
#
_symmetry.space_group_name_H-M   'P 1'
#
loop_
_entity.id
_entity.type
_entity.pdbx_description
1 polymer ?
#
loop_
_entity_poly.entity_id
_entity_poly.type
_entity_poly.pdbx_seq_one_letter_code
_entity_poly.pdbx_strand_id
1 'polypeptide(L)' 'EGYDLNRDGVGDVPHRPVRLFSILVEKQPQSLLLLRSLLVDLLDAAEKFMPVLTPETLLDSKPQMEPVL' A
#
# COMPACT_ATOMS: atom_id res chain seq x y z
N GLU A 1 10.67 -1.66 -0.21
CA GLU A 1 11.24 -2.98 -0.55
C GLU A 1 11.53 -3.66 0.77
N GLY A 2 10.65 -4.60 1.17
CA GLY A 2 10.83 -5.35 2.40
C GLY A 2 11.87 -6.43 2.12
N TYR A 3 13.05 -6.29 2.70
CA TYR A 3 14.09 -7.29 2.58
C TYR A 3 13.80 -8.42 3.57
N ASP A 4 14.17 -9.63 3.18
CA ASP A 4 14.28 -10.80 4.06
C ASP A 4 15.77 -10.99 4.36
N LEU A 5 16.22 -10.48 5.52
CA LEU A 5 17.59 -10.59 5.99
C LEU A 5 17.89 -11.95 6.62
N ASN A 6 16.85 -12.61 7.12
CA ASN A 6 16.95 -13.85 7.89
C ASN A 6 16.81 -15.11 6.98
N ARG A 7 16.38 -14.92 5.73
CA ARG A 7 16.16 -15.92 4.68
C ARG A 7 15.09 -16.96 5.02
N ASP A 8 14.04 -16.57 5.74
CA ASP A 8 12.91 -17.45 6.08
C ASP A 8 11.77 -17.43 5.05
N GLY A 9 11.91 -16.63 3.98
CA GLY A 9 10.91 -16.50 2.93
C GLY A 9 9.81 -15.48 3.24
N VAL A 10 9.92 -14.74 4.35
CA VAL A 10 9.02 -13.66 4.76
C VAL A 10 9.79 -12.34 4.81
N GLY A 11 9.23 -11.28 4.24
CA GLY A 11 9.83 -9.95 4.30
C GLY A 11 9.77 -9.38 5.73
N ASP A 12 10.92 -8.90 6.22
CA ASP A 12 11.05 -8.36 7.59
C ASP A 12 10.30 -7.02 7.79
N VAL A 13 9.91 -6.37 6.69
CA VAL A 13 9.16 -5.09 6.72
C VAL A 13 7.72 -5.34 6.28
N PRO A 14 6.72 -4.89 7.05
CA PRO A 14 5.33 -5.02 6.65
C PRO A 14 5.06 -4.37 5.29
N HIS A 15 4.36 -5.10 4.43
CA HIS A 15 4.00 -4.62 3.11
C HIS A 15 2.60 -3.98 3.14
N ARG A 16 2.44 -2.82 2.49
CA ARG A 16 1.13 -2.16 2.32
C ARG A 16 0.70 -2.31 0.86
N PRO A 17 -0.08 -3.35 0.51
CA PRO A 17 -0.47 -3.63 -0.87
C PRO A 17 -1.51 -2.65 -1.44
N VAL A 18 -2.10 -1.79 -0.60
CA VAL A 18 -3.15 -0.85 -0.97
C VAL A 18 -2.72 0.58 -0.70
N ARG A 19 -3.13 1.49 -1.60
CA ARG A 19 -2.93 2.93 -1.49
C ARG A 19 -4.22 3.60 -1.08
N LEU A 20 -4.16 4.76 -0.42
CA LEU A 20 -5.36 5.50 0.00
C LEU A 20 -6.33 5.78 -1.17
N PHE A 21 -5.79 6.06 -2.36
CA PHE A 21 -6.57 6.31 -3.57
C PHE A 21 -7.40 5.09 -4.01
N SER A 22 -6.94 3.87 -3.74
CA SER A 22 -7.69 2.64 -4.08
C SER A 22 -9.03 2.58 -3.32
N ILE A 23 -9.06 3.00 -2.05
CA ILE A 23 -10.27 3.07 -1.23
C ILE A 23 -11.23 4.13 -1.78
N LEU A 24 -10.69 5.25 -2.27
CA LEU A 24 -11.48 6.30 -2.88
C LEU A 24 -12.15 5.82 -4.18
N VAL A 25 -11.42 5.06 -5.01
CA VAL A 25 -11.95 4.47 -6.25
C VAL A 25 -13.01 3.40 -5.95
N GLU A 26 -12.80 2.57 -4.93
CA GLU A 26 -13.78 1.56 -4.50
C GLU A 26 -15.11 2.19 -4.08
N LYS A 27 -15.06 3.27 -3.29
CA LYS A 27 -16.26 3.98 -2.84
C LYS A 27 -16.86 4.88 -3.91
N GLN A 28 -16.02 5.45 -4.78
CA GLN A 28 -16.43 6.40 -5.81
C GLN A 28 -15.69 6.12 -7.13
N PRO A 29 -16.26 5.31 -8.03
CA PRO A 29 -15.62 4.93 -9.30
C PRO A 29 -15.26 6.14 -10.18
N GLN A 30 -15.98 7.26 -10.05
CA GLN A 30 -15.74 8.50 -10.80
C GLN A 30 -14.39 9.14 -10.46
N SER A 31 -13.81 8.81 -9.30
CA SER A 31 -12.49 9.29 -8.89
C SER A 31 -11.36 8.74 -9.78
N LEU A 32 -11.60 7.72 -10.61
CA LEU A 32 -10.68 7.28 -11.66
C LEU A 32 -10.27 8.40 -12.63
N LEU A 33 -11.10 9.42 -12.81
CA LEU A 33 -10.74 10.61 -13.61
C LEU A 33 -9.53 11.37 -13.04
N LEU A 34 -9.29 11.24 -11.74
CA LEU A 34 -8.18 11.88 -11.03
C LEU A 34 -6.90 11.04 -11.11
N LEU A 35 -6.95 9.85 -11.71
CA LEU A 35 -5.80 8.98 -11.90
C LEU A 35 -4.72 9.73 -12.70
N ARG A 36 -3.53 9.89 -12.12
CA ARG A 36 -2.39 10.70 -12.62
C ARG A 36 -2.53 12.22 -12.48
N SER A 37 -3.46 12.69 -11.66
CA SER A 37 -3.50 14.10 -11.25
C SER A 37 -2.50 14.37 -10.12
N LEU A 38 -2.09 15.63 -9.98
CA LEU A 38 -1.27 16.10 -8.86
C LEU A 38 -1.90 15.78 -7.49
N LEU A 39 -3.24 15.69 -7.42
CA LEU A 39 -3.94 15.30 -6.20
C LEU A 39 -3.55 13.88 -5.75
N VAL A 40 -3.45 12.93 -6.69
CA VAL A 40 -3.04 11.55 -6.39
C VAL A 40 -1.60 11.52 -5.92
N ASP A 41 -0.71 12.26 -6.58
CA ASP A 41 0.69 12.36 -6.17
C ASP A 41 0.85 12.95 -4.76
N LEU A 42 0.01 13.94 -4.41
CA LEU A 42 0.00 14.54 -3.07
C LEU A 42 -0.56 13.57 -2.03
N LEU A 43 -1.63 12.83 -2.35
CA LEU A 43 -2.19 11.80 -1.47
C LEU A 43 -1.17 10.69 -1.21
N ASP A 44 -0.44 10.28 -2.24
CA ASP A 44 0.63 9.29 -2.14
C ASP A 44 1.81 9.77 -1.29
N ALA A 45 2.15 11.06 -1.38
CA ALA A 45 3.16 11.66 -0.51
C ALA A 45 2.65 11.73 0.95
N ALA A 46 1.40 12.17 1.16
CA ALA A 46 0.79 12.26 2.48
C ALA A 46 0.73 10.89 3.17
N GLU A 47 0.45 9.81 2.45
CA GLU A 47 0.47 8.43 2.97
C GLU A 47 1.84 8.00 3.50
N LYS A 48 2.94 8.50 2.90
CA LYS A 48 4.31 8.25 3.40
C LYS A 48 4.61 8.99 4.70
N PHE A 49 4.09 10.21 4.87
CA PHE A 49 4.35 11.04 6.05
C PHE A 49 3.34 10.80 7.19
N MET A 50 2.13 10.33 6.87
CA MET A 50 1.04 10.09 7.83
C MET A 50 0.51 8.65 7.69
N PRO A 51 1.28 7.66 8.19
CA PRO A 51 0.90 6.25 8.10
C PRO A 51 -0.38 5.89 8.86
N VAL A 52 -0.93 6.80 9.68
CA VAL A 52 -2.23 6.62 10.38
C VAL A 52 -3.44 6.73 9.44
N LEU A 53 -3.26 7.30 8.24
CA LEU A 53 -4.34 7.50 7.28
C LEU A 53 -4.69 6.22 6.50
N THR A 54 -3.77 5.27 6.42
CA THR A 54 -4.00 3.96 5.81
C THR A 54 -4.40 2.97 6.92
N PRO A 55 -5.58 2.31 6.84
CA PRO A 55 -6.03 1.38 7.86
C PRO A 55 -5.01 0.25 8.09
N GLU A 56 -4.66 -0.03 9.35
CA GLU A 56 -3.75 -1.12 9.74
C GLU A 56 -4.25 -2.51 9.31
N THR A 57 -5.56 -2.67 9.07
CA THR A 57 -6.19 -3.92 8.65
C THR A 57 -5.76 -4.41 7.26
N LEU A 58 -5.06 -3.58 6.49
CA LEU A 58 -4.55 -3.92 5.16
C LEU A 58 -3.02 -4.08 5.14
N LEU A 59 -2.40 -4.08 6.32
CA LEU A 59 -0.96 -4.30 6.48
C LEU A 59 -0.68 -5.81 6.41
N ASP A 60 0.10 -6.24 5.43
CA ASP A 60 0.60 -7.60 5.40
C ASP A 60 1.80 -7.69 6.35
N SER A 61 1.54 -8.27 7.52
CA SER A 61 2.54 -8.47 8.58
C SER A 61 3.55 -9.57 8.25
N LYS A 62 3.26 -10.43 7.27
CA LYS A 62 4.13 -11.54 6.85
C LYS A 62 4.13 -11.66 5.33
N PRO A 63 4.66 -10.64 4.62
CA PRO A 63 4.69 -10.67 3.16
C PRO A 63 5.58 -11.81 2.71
N GLN A 64 5.01 -12.79 2.00
CA GLN A 64 5.80 -13.89 1.44
C GLN A 64 6.63 -13.38 0.27
N MET A 65 7.90 -13.76 0.25
CA MET A 65 8.84 -13.38 -0.81
C MET A 65 8.69 -14.27 -2.05
N GLU A 66 8.12 -15.46 -1.89
CA GLU A 66 7.86 -16.40 -2.96
C GLU A 66 6.36 -16.50 -3.28
N PRO A 67 5.98 -16.59 -4.58
CA PRO A 67 4.59 -16.79 -4.96
C PRO A 67 4.11 -18.19 -4.54
N VAL A 68 2.92 -18.27 -3.93
CA VAL A 68 2.26 -19.55 -3.63
C VAL A 68 1.79 -20.17 -4.95
N LEU A 69 2.28 -21.37 -5.26
CA LEU A 69 1.83 -22.20 -6.39
C LEU A 69 0.53 -22.94 -6.08
#